data_AF-A0A6U1NEW3-F1
#
_entry.id   AF-A0A6U1NEW3-F1
#
_cell.length_a   1.000
_cell.length_b   1.000
_cell.length_c   1.000
_cell.angle_alpha   90.00
_cell.angle_beta   90.00
_cell.angle_gamma   90.00
#
_symmetry.space_group_name_H-M   'P 1'
#
loop_
_entity.id
_entity.type
_entity.pdbx_description
1 polymer ?
#
loop_
_entity_poly.entity_id
_entity_poly.type
_entity_poly.pdbx_seq_one_letter_code
_entity_poly.pdbx_strand_id
1 'polypeptide(L)'
;MQAEIGILDRQLELLANGETLPEKEIKALCEKAKEILAEESNVQPVNCPVTVCGDIHGQYYDMLELFRIGGQCPSTNYLFMGDYVDRGYYSLETVSLLVGLKVRYKDRITILRGNHESRQITQVYGFYDECLRKYGNASVWKYFTDLFDYLPMSAVVEGKIFCLHGGLSPSIDTLDHARALDRVQEVPHEGPM
;
A
#
# COMPACT_ATOMS: atom_id res chain seq x y z
N MET A 1 23.04 1.81 -5.79
CA MET A 1 22.63 2.87 -4.84
C MET A 1 22.35 4.23 -5.48
N GLN A 2 23.30 5.09 -5.87
CA GLN A 2 22.97 6.44 -6.43
C GLN A 2 22.19 6.40 -7.76
N ALA A 3 22.57 5.51 -8.68
CA ALA A 3 21.84 5.34 -9.95
C ALA A 3 20.41 4.80 -9.76
N GLU A 4 20.20 3.95 -8.75
CA GLU A 4 18.87 3.39 -8.45
C GLU A 4 17.95 4.41 -7.78
N ILE A 5 18.51 5.28 -6.94
CA ILE A 5 17.77 6.41 -6.35
C ILE A 5 17.32 7.36 -7.45
N GLY A 6 18.20 7.68 -8.42
CA GLY A 6 17.84 8.54 -9.55
C GLY A 6 16.72 7.96 -10.43
N ILE A 7 16.68 6.63 -10.62
CA ILE A 7 15.58 5.97 -11.33
C ILE A 7 14.28 6.09 -10.56
N LEU A 8 14.31 5.83 -9.25
CA LEU A 8 13.11 5.89 -8.40
C LEU A 8 12.56 7.32 -8.27
N ASP A 9 13.43 8.32 -8.16
CA ASP A 9 13.01 9.73 -8.11
C ASP A 9 12.31 10.14 -9.43
N ARG A 10 12.86 9.72 -10.59
CA ARG A 10 12.19 9.91 -11.90
C ARG A 10 10.84 9.18 -11.97
N GLN A 11 10.75 7.97 -11.45
CA GLN A 11 9.48 7.23 -11.39
C GLN A 11 8.45 7.96 -10.53
N LEU A 12 8.85 8.48 -9.38
CA LEU A 12 7.99 9.26 -8.49
C LEU A 12 7.50 10.54 -9.14
N GLU A 13 8.34 11.25 -9.90
CA GLU A 13 7.94 12.44 -10.65
C GLU A 13 6.84 12.11 -11.68
N LEU A 14 7.02 11.05 -12.47
CA LEU A 14 5.99 10.59 -13.42
C LEU A 14 4.70 10.21 -12.69
N LEU A 15 4.82 9.42 -11.62
CA LEU A 15 3.69 8.98 -10.82
C LEU A 15 2.99 10.13 -10.10
N ALA A 16 3.67 11.23 -9.76
CA ALA A 16 3.09 12.43 -9.16
C ALA A 16 2.39 13.34 -10.19
N ASN A 17 2.68 13.17 -11.48
CA ASN A 17 1.98 13.83 -12.58
C ASN A 17 0.76 13.03 -13.08
N GLY A 18 0.44 11.90 -12.46
CA GLY A 18 -0.64 11.00 -12.86
C GLY A 18 -0.29 10.14 -14.09
N GLU A 19 0.99 10.00 -14.41
CA GLU A 19 1.45 9.13 -15.49
C GLU A 19 1.65 7.68 -15.00
N THR A 20 1.52 6.72 -15.92
CA THR A 20 1.76 5.30 -15.63
C THR A 20 3.18 4.88 -15.98
N LEU A 21 3.78 4.02 -15.18
CA LEU A 21 5.10 3.46 -15.49
C LEU A 21 5.00 2.29 -16.49
N PRO A 22 6.04 2.01 -17.28
CA PRO A 22 6.11 0.80 -18.10
C PRO A 22 5.95 -0.48 -17.25
N GLU A 23 5.34 -1.54 -17.80
CA GLU A 23 5.08 -2.80 -17.08
C GLU A 23 6.33 -3.37 -16.38
N LYS A 24 7.50 -3.30 -17.04
CA LYS A 24 8.79 -3.75 -16.47
C LYS A 24 9.19 -2.95 -15.23
N GLU A 25 8.92 -1.65 -15.23
CA GLU A 25 9.22 -0.76 -14.11
C GLU A 25 8.25 -1.01 -12.95
N ILE A 26 6.96 -1.23 -13.22
CA ILE A 26 5.98 -1.64 -12.20
C ILE A 26 6.38 -2.97 -11.56
N LYS A 27 6.78 -3.96 -12.36
CA LYS A 27 7.24 -5.24 -11.85
C LYS A 27 8.43 -5.05 -10.90
N ALA A 28 9.46 -4.32 -11.34
CA ALA A 28 10.64 -4.06 -10.53
C ALA A 28 10.31 -3.28 -9.24
N LEU A 29 9.38 -2.34 -9.31
CA LEU A 29 8.91 -1.58 -8.15
C LEU A 29 8.20 -2.50 -7.14
N CYS A 30 7.30 -3.38 -7.60
CA CYS A 30 6.60 -4.32 -6.75
C CYS A 30 7.56 -5.31 -6.08
N GLU A 31 8.55 -5.84 -6.80
CA GLU A 31 9.53 -6.76 -6.22
C GLU A 31 10.38 -6.08 -5.13
N LYS A 32 10.85 -4.84 -5.37
CA LYS A 32 11.55 -4.05 -4.35
C LYS A 32 10.67 -3.76 -3.12
N ALA A 33 9.39 -3.49 -3.34
CA ALA A 33 8.46 -3.28 -2.24
C ALA A 33 8.22 -4.56 -1.44
N LYS A 34 8.13 -5.73 -2.09
CA LYS A 34 8.06 -7.03 -1.40
C LYS A 34 9.29 -7.29 -0.54
N GLU A 35 10.50 -6.99 -1.02
CA GLU A 35 11.73 -7.13 -0.24
C GLU A 35 11.65 -6.33 1.07
N ILE A 36 11.20 -5.07 1.01
CA ILE A 36 11.04 -4.20 2.19
C ILE A 36 9.93 -4.73 3.11
N LEU A 37 8.75 -5.01 2.54
CA LEU A 37 7.57 -5.40 3.30
C LEU A 37 7.72 -6.80 3.90
N ALA A 38 8.55 -7.68 3.34
CA ALA A 38 8.83 -9.00 3.92
C ALA A 38 9.59 -8.92 5.25
N GLU A 39 10.40 -7.88 5.45
CA GLU A 39 11.11 -7.62 6.71
C GLU A 39 10.22 -6.98 7.78
N GLU A 40 9.04 -6.49 7.39
CA GLU A 40 8.10 -5.81 8.27
C GLU A 40 7.24 -6.79 9.10
N SER A 41 7.02 -6.48 10.37
CA SER A 41 6.05 -7.18 11.23
C SER A 41 4.60 -6.91 10.80
N ASN A 42 3.67 -7.83 11.09
CA ASN A 42 2.23 -7.59 10.89
C ASN A 42 1.69 -6.43 11.74
N VAL A 43 2.40 -6.08 12.82
CA VAL A 43 2.07 -4.97 13.72
C VAL A 43 3.22 -3.97 13.68
N GLN A 44 3.12 -2.97 12.81
CA GLN A 44 4.17 -1.98 12.61
C GLN A 44 4.24 -0.96 13.75
N PRO A 45 5.39 -0.75 14.41
CA PRO A 45 5.55 0.36 15.32
C PRO A 45 5.67 1.67 14.54
N VAL A 46 4.87 2.68 14.89
CA VAL A 46 4.88 3.99 14.23
C VAL A 46 5.14 5.09 15.25
N ASN A 47 6.12 5.95 14.98
CA ASN A 47 6.49 7.07 15.84
C ASN A 47 5.82 8.37 15.38
N CYS A 48 5.47 9.23 16.34
CA CYS A 48 4.99 10.58 16.11
C CYS A 48 6.15 11.54 15.77
N PRO A 49 5.89 12.65 15.06
CA PRO A 49 4.60 13.01 14.44
C PRO A 49 4.30 12.12 13.23
N VAL A 50 3.02 11.76 13.04
CA VAL A 50 2.55 10.98 11.89
C VAL A 50 1.17 11.48 11.45
N THR A 51 0.96 11.53 10.14
CA THR A 51 -0.35 11.76 9.52
C THR A 51 -0.99 10.42 9.23
N VAL A 52 -2.15 10.15 9.82
CA VAL A 52 -2.91 8.91 9.62
C VAL A 52 -3.98 9.13 8.55
N CYS A 53 -4.03 8.24 7.57
CA CYS A 53 -4.88 8.33 6.39
C CYS A 53 -5.74 7.07 6.27
N GLY A 54 -7.04 7.24 6.05
CA GLY A 54 -7.96 6.14 5.74
C GLY A 54 -8.01 5.84 4.24
N ASP A 55 -9.17 5.36 3.80
CA ASP A 55 -9.45 4.89 2.44
C ASP A 55 -9.15 5.96 1.38
N ILE A 56 -8.61 5.50 0.25
CA ILE A 56 -8.31 6.35 -0.92
C ILE A 56 -9.12 5.93 -2.13
N HIS A 57 -9.35 4.62 -2.35
CA HIS A 57 -10.21 4.08 -3.41
C HIS A 57 -9.96 4.68 -4.80
N GLY A 58 -8.71 4.72 -5.23
CA GLY A 58 -8.34 5.23 -6.55
C GLY A 58 -8.68 6.72 -6.78
N GLN A 59 -8.92 7.49 -5.72
CA GLN A 59 -9.10 8.95 -5.78
C GLN A 59 -7.75 9.67 -5.81
N TYR A 60 -6.99 9.43 -6.88
CA TYR A 60 -5.60 9.87 -7.01
C TYR A 60 -5.40 11.39 -6.79
N TYR A 61 -6.25 12.23 -7.37
CA TYR A 61 -6.12 13.68 -7.22
C TYR A 61 -6.41 14.16 -5.79
N ASP A 62 -7.33 13.50 -5.09
CA ASP A 62 -7.60 13.78 -3.67
C ASP A 62 -6.43 13.32 -2.79
N MET A 63 -5.75 12.24 -3.15
CA MET A 63 -4.51 11.81 -2.49
C MET A 63 -3.38 12.83 -2.68
N LEU A 64 -3.24 13.45 -3.86
CA LEU A 64 -2.27 14.53 -4.05
C LEU A 64 -2.59 15.74 -3.16
N GLU A 65 -3.87 16.06 -3.00
CA GLU A 65 -4.32 17.13 -2.10
C GLU A 65 -4.05 16.79 -0.63
N LEU A 66 -4.22 15.52 -0.23
CA LEU A 66 -3.84 15.02 1.09
C LEU A 66 -2.34 15.24 1.36
N PHE A 67 -1.46 14.96 0.40
CA PHE A 67 -0.03 15.25 0.53
C PHE A 67 0.27 16.76 0.56
N ARG A 68 -0.50 17.57 -0.18
CA ARG A 68 -0.37 19.03 -0.17
C ARG A 68 -0.71 19.62 1.20
N ILE A 69 -1.73 19.10 1.88
CA ILE A 69 -2.19 19.56 3.19
C ILE A 69 -1.33 18.99 4.33
N GLY A 70 -1.05 17.69 4.32
CA GLY A 70 -0.29 17.01 5.38
C GLY A 70 1.23 17.25 5.30
N GLY A 71 1.73 17.68 4.14
CA GLY A 71 3.14 17.92 3.90
C GLY A 71 3.82 16.77 3.14
N GLN A 72 4.84 17.12 2.36
CA GLN A 72 5.51 16.15 1.49
C GLN A 72 6.53 15.30 2.25
N CYS A 73 6.72 14.05 1.83
CA CYS A 73 7.89 13.28 2.25
C CYS A 73 9.18 13.92 1.68
N PRO A 74 10.32 13.83 2.41
CA PRO A 74 10.53 13.10 3.66
C PRO A 74 10.21 13.89 4.95
N SER A 75 9.67 15.10 4.84
CA SER A 75 9.45 15.99 6.00
C SER A 75 8.29 15.53 6.90
N THR A 76 7.33 14.80 6.35
CA THR A 76 6.17 14.26 7.07
C THR A 76 6.18 12.72 7.03
N ASN A 77 5.85 12.09 8.16
CA ASN A 77 5.60 10.65 8.24
C ASN A 77 4.12 10.35 7.97
N TYR A 78 3.83 9.24 7.29
CA TYR A 78 2.47 8.80 6.98
C TYR A 78 2.20 7.36 7.41
N LEU A 79 0.97 7.14 7.86
CA LEU A 79 0.37 5.83 8.07
C LEU A 79 -0.92 5.76 7.24
N PHE A 80 -0.92 4.95 6.19
CA PHE A 80 -2.09 4.68 5.36
C PHE A 80 -2.73 3.35 5.77
N MET A 81 -4.02 3.36 6.09
CA MET A 81 -4.70 2.23 6.74
C MET A 81 -5.27 1.18 5.78
N GLY A 82 -5.24 1.39 4.47
CA GLY A 82 -5.69 0.40 3.47
C GLY A 82 -6.58 1.04 2.41
N ASP A 83 -7.18 0.20 1.57
CA ASP A 83 -8.17 0.54 0.55
C ASP A 83 -7.68 1.63 -0.42
N TYR A 84 -6.59 1.30 -1.12
CA TYR A 84 -5.94 2.16 -2.11
C TYR A 84 -6.60 2.05 -3.48
N VAL A 85 -7.17 0.87 -3.78
CA VAL A 85 -7.68 0.49 -5.09
C VAL A 85 -9.20 0.34 -5.11
N ASP A 86 -9.72 0.15 -6.33
CA ASP A 86 -11.13 0.00 -6.68
C ASP A 86 -11.99 1.25 -6.45
N ARG A 87 -13.24 1.21 -6.96
CA ARG A 87 -14.26 2.29 -6.94
C ARG A 87 -13.89 3.53 -7.76
N GLY A 88 -12.68 4.06 -7.59
CA GLY A 88 -12.14 5.16 -8.37
C GLY A 88 -11.54 4.69 -9.71
N TYR A 89 -11.27 5.67 -10.59
CA TYR A 89 -10.75 5.41 -11.94
C TYR A 89 -9.22 5.43 -12.03
N TYR A 90 -8.53 5.78 -10.93
CA TYR A 90 -7.10 5.99 -10.85
C TYR A 90 -6.45 5.14 -9.75
N SER A 91 -6.92 3.89 -9.59
CA SER A 91 -6.38 2.97 -8.58
C SER A 91 -4.92 2.64 -8.87
N LEU A 92 -4.57 2.46 -10.14
CA LEU A 92 -3.21 2.16 -10.57
C LEU A 92 -2.24 3.28 -10.21
N GLU A 93 -2.58 4.54 -10.51
CA GLU A 93 -1.74 5.70 -10.18
C GLU A 93 -1.60 5.84 -8.66
N THR A 94 -2.71 5.65 -7.94
CA THR A 94 -2.76 5.73 -6.47
C THR A 94 -1.81 4.73 -5.82
N VAL A 95 -1.98 3.43 -6.13
CA VAL A 95 -1.16 2.38 -5.53
C VAL A 95 0.29 2.46 -6.00
N SER A 96 0.54 2.81 -7.26
CA SER A 96 1.91 2.94 -7.78
C SER A 96 2.68 4.06 -7.07
N LEU A 97 2.04 5.22 -6.84
CA LEU A 97 2.66 6.33 -6.10
C LEU A 97 2.92 5.96 -4.64
N LEU A 98 1.96 5.35 -3.95
CA LEU A 98 2.14 4.90 -2.56
C LEU A 98 3.28 3.89 -2.42
N VAL A 99 3.33 2.89 -3.30
CA VAL A 99 4.41 1.89 -3.31
C VAL A 99 5.75 2.53 -3.66
N GLY A 100 5.79 3.45 -4.63
CA GLY A 100 6.99 4.25 -4.95
C GLY A 100 7.52 5.00 -3.73
N LEU A 101 6.64 5.70 -3.01
CA LEU A 101 6.99 6.45 -1.81
C LEU A 101 7.44 5.52 -0.68
N LYS A 102 6.80 4.36 -0.51
CA LYS A 102 7.23 3.32 0.44
C LYS A 102 8.64 2.83 0.14
N VAL A 103 8.96 2.53 -1.11
CA VAL A 103 10.32 2.09 -1.50
C VAL A 103 11.33 3.21 -1.28
N ARG A 104 10.97 4.46 -1.59
CA ARG A 104 11.88 5.60 -1.48
C ARG A 104 12.13 6.07 -0.05
N TYR A 105 11.12 5.97 0.80
CA TYR A 105 11.10 6.47 2.16
C TYR A 105 10.53 5.43 3.14
N LYS A 106 11.12 4.23 3.13
CA LYS A 106 10.63 3.06 3.89
C LYS A 106 10.32 3.32 5.37
N ASP A 107 11.10 4.19 6.01
CA ASP A 107 10.98 4.54 7.44
C ASP A 107 10.02 5.72 7.69
N ARG A 108 9.42 6.30 6.64
CA ARG A 108 8.52 7.47 6.69
C ARG A 108 7.11 7.15 6.21
N ILE A 109 6.95 6.17 5.32
CA ILE A 109 5.67 5.72 4.79
C ILE A 109 5.37 4.34 5.34
N THR A 110 4.27 4.20 6.09
CA THR A 110 3.70 2.91 6.48
C THR A 110 2.41 2.70 5.71
N ILE A 111 2.27 1.56 5.05
CA ILE A 111 1.08 1.17 4.28
C ILE A 111 0.56 -0.15 4.86
N LEU A 112 -0.72 -0.19 5.22
CA LEU A 112 -1.39 -1.37 5.76
C LEU A 112 -2.29 -2.02 4.69
N ARG A 113 -2.65 -3.29 4.92
CA ARG A 113 -3.57 -4.01 4.05
C ARG A 113 -5.02 -3.63 4.38
N GLY A 114 -5.75 -3.12 3.41
CA GLY A 114 -7.21 -3.02 3.43
C GLY A 114 -7.87 -4.26 2.82
N ASN A 115 -9.20 -4.32 2.87
CA ASN A 115 -9.94 -5.45 2.31
C ASN A 115 -9.95 -5.41 0.77
N HIS A 116 -9.78 -4.23 0.17
CA HIS A 116 -9.63 -4.07 -1.28
C HIS A 116 -8.27 -4.53 -1.82
N GLU A 117 -7.25 -4.70 -0.96
CA GLU A 117 -5.96 -5.27 -1.34
C GLU A 117 -6.00 -6.82 -1.39
N SER A 118 -6.95 -7.37 -2.14
CA SER A 118 -7.19 -8.80 -2.32
C SER A 118 -7.55 -9.13 -3.78
N ARG A 119 -7.21 -10.34 -4.25
CA ARG A 119 -7.52 -10.79 -5.61
C ARG A 119 -9.03 -10.86 -5.84
N GLN A 120 -9.78 -11.34 -4.85
CA GLN A 120 -11.23 -11.49 -4.96
C GLN A 120 -11.94 -10.15 -5.18
N ILE A 121 -11.58 -9.13 -4.41
CA ILE A 121 -12.23 -7.82 -4.47
C ILE A 121 -11.81 -7.05 -5.73
N THR A 122 -10.51 -7.03 -6.04
CA THR A 122 -9.98 -6.31 -7.21
C THR A 122 -10.47 -6.84 -8.56
N GLN A 123 -10.86 -8.11 -8.64
CA GLN A 123 -11.49 -8.69 -9.83
C GLN A 123 -12.92 -8.18 -10.06
N VAL A 124 -13.63 -7.81 -8.99
CA VAL A 124 -15.05 -7.44 -9.05
C VAL A 124 -15.24 -5.93 -9.10
N TYR A 125 -14.38 -5.16 -8.42
CA TYR A 125 -14.61 -3.73 -8.16
C TYR A 125 -13.77 -2.76 -9.00
N GLY A 126 -13.05 -3.28 -9.99
CA GLY A 126 -12.58 -2.50 -11.14
C GLY A 126 -11.07 -2.42 -11.31
N PHE A 127 -10.25 -2.73 -10.29
CA PHE A 127 -8.79 -2.63 -10.43
C PHE A 127 -8.23 -3.60 -11.47
N TYR A 128 -8.78 -4.82 -11.57
CA TYR A 128 -8.43 -5.78 -12.63
C TYR A 128 -8.67 -5.20 -14.03
N ASP A 129 -9.87 -4.68 -14.27
CA ASP A 129 -10.26 -4.09 -15.56
C ASP A 129 -9.46 -2.83 -15.88
N GLU A 130 -9.13 -2.02 -14.86
CA GLU A 130 -8.28 -0.86 -15.00
C GLU A 130 -6.88 -1.24 -15.50
N CYS A 131 -6.25 -2.24 -14.88
CA CYS A 131 -4.94 -2.75 -15.30
C CYS A 131 -4.99 -3.33 -16.73
N LEU A 132 -6.01 -4.14 -17.02
CA LEU A 132 -6.21 -4.75 -18.33
C LEU A 132 -6.37 -3.69 -19.42
N ARG A 133 -7.13 -2.64 -19.16
CA ARG A 133 -7.35 -1.51 -20.08
C ARG A 133 -6.08 -0.70 -20.32
N LYS A 134 -5.27 -0.43 -19.29
CA LYS A 134 -4.08 0.42 -19.38
C LYS A 134 -2.86 -0.30 -19.98
N TYR A 135 -2.69 -1.60 -19.72
CA TYR A 135 -1.54 -2.38 -20.18
C TYR A 135 -1.85 -3.44 -21.25
N GLY A 136 -3.12 -3.64 -21.58
CA GLY A 136 -3.57 -4.65 -22.54
C GLY A 136 -3.48 -6.09 -22.03
N ASN A 137 -3.06 -6.31 -20.77
CA ASN A 137 -2.94 -7.62 -20.15
C ASN A 137 -3.05 -7.52 -18.61
N ALA A 138 -3.22 -8.65 -17.93
CA ALA A 138 -3.44 -8.71 -16.47
C ALA A 138 -2.14 -8.82 -15.63
N SER A 139 -0.95 -8.69 -16.22
CA SER A 139 0.32 -8.89 -15.51
C SER A 139 0.53 -7.86 -14.41
N VAL A 140 0.19 -6.59 -14.67
CA VAL A 140 0.30 -5.51 -13.67
C VAL A 140 -0.62 -5.75 -12.48
N TRP A 141 -1.88 -6.14 -12.73
CA TRP A 141 -2.79 -6.53 -11.66
C TRP A 141 -2.18 -7.66 -10.82
N LYS A 142 -1.64 -8.69 -11.46
CA LYS A 142 -0.99 -9.80 -10.75
C LYS A 142 0.20 -9.34 -9.89
N TYR A 143 1.05 -8.46 -10.41
CA TYR A 143 2.20 -7.95 -9.64
C TYR A 143 1.75 -7.21 -8.38
N PHE A 144 0.69 -6.40 -8.46
CA PHE A 144 0.13 -5.70 -7.30
C PHE A 144 -0.57 -6.66 -6.34
N THR A 145 -1.38 -7.61 -6.81
CA THR A 145 -2.03 -8.56 -5.90
C THR A 145 -1.03 -9.46 -5.19
N ASP A 146 0.07 -9.84 -5.85
CA ASP A 146 1.14 -10.59 -5.21
C ASP A 146 1.91 -9.73 -4.20
N LEU A 147 1.97 -8.40 -4.40
CA LEU A 147 2.54 -7.45 -3.43
C LEU A 147 1.61 -7.25 -2.22
N PHE A 148 0.30 -7.23 -2.44
CA PHE A 148 -0.70 -6.99 -1.39
C PHE A 148 -0.64 -8.02 -0.26
N ASP A 149 -0.28 -9.26 -0.56
CA ASP A 149 -0.08 -10.31 0.44
C ASP A 149 1.04 -9.97 1.45
N TYR A 150 1.96 -9.06 1.10
CA TYR A 150 3.06 -8.66 1.98
C TYR A 150 2.73 -7.46 2.87
N LEU A 151 1.62 -6.77 2.62
CA LEU A 151 1.24 -5.58 3.38
C LEU A 151 0.97 -5.93 4.86
N PRO A 152 1.58 -5.22 5.83
CA PRO A 152 1.25 -5.39 7.23
C PRO A 152 -0.24 -5.21 7.52
N MET A 153 -0.77 -5.98 8.46
CA MET A 153 -2.20 -5.95 8.81
C MET A 153 -2.56 -4.76 9.70
N SER A 154 -1.61 -4.27 10.50
CA SER A 154 -1.88 -3.26 11.52
C SER A 154 -0.64 -2.46 11.90
N ALA A 155 -0.86 -1.37 12.61
CA ALA A 155 0.18 -0.54 13.21
C ALA A 155 -0.15 -0.18 14.66
N VAL A 156 0.87 0.18 15.44
CA VAL A 156 0.72 0.77 16.77
C VAL A 156 1.46 2.09 16.81
N VAL A 157 0.71 3.18 16.93
CA VAL A 157 1.28 4.53 17.04
C VAL A 157 1.65 4.81 18.50
N GLU A 158 2.91 5.18 18.74
CA GLU A 158 3.46 5.55 20.07
C GLU A 158 3.21 4.50 21.16
N GLY A 159 3.10 3.22 20.78
CA GLY A 159 2.78 2.13 21.73
C GLY A 159 1.38 2.24 22.34
N LYS A 160 0.50 3.11 21.82
CA LYS A 160 -0.77 3.51 22.46
C LYS A 160 -2.00 3.33 21.59
N ILE A 161 -1.90 3.64 20.30
CA ILE A 161 -3.06 3.64 19.39
C ILE A 161 -2.89 2.48 18.42
N PHE A 162 -3.76 1.48 18.52
CA PHE A 162 -3.81 0.37 17.58
C PHE A 162 -4.61 0.78 16.35
N CYS A 163 -3.97 0.72 15.18
CA CYS A 163 -4.51 1.14 13.89
C CYS A 163 -4.61 -0.08 12.97
N LEU A 164 -5.76 -0.24 12.34
CA LEU A 164 -6.05 -1.29 11.38
C LEU A 164 -7.19 -0.81 10.47
N HIS A 165 -7.37 -1.47 9.32
CA HIS A 165 -8.38 -1.10 8.35
C HIS A 165 -9.82 -1.34 8.87
N GLY A 166 -10.10 -2.60 9.22
CA GLY A 166 -11.44 -3.06 9.60
C GLY A 166 -11.75 -2.96 11.09
N GLY A 167 -11.61 -4.08 11.81
CA GLY A 167 -12.02 -4.17 13.21
C GLY A 167 -11.29 -5.25 14.01
N LEU A 168 -11.69 -5.40 15.27
CA LEU A 168 -11.19 -6.45 16.16
C LEU A 168 -11.72 -7.83 15.75
N SER A 169 -10.93 -8.87 16.04
CA SER A 169 -11.33 -10.27 15.88
C SER A 169 -11.47 -10.95 17.24
N PRO A 170 -12.49 -11.79 17.46
CA PRO A 170 -12.61 -12.59 18.69
C PRO A 170 -11.50 -13.63 18.85
N SER A 171 -10.67 -13.86 17.82
CA SER A 171 -9.50 -14.74 17.87
C SER A 171 -8.18 -14.00 18.12
N ILE A 172 -8.21 -12.66 18.22
CA ILE A 172 -7.04 -11.82 18.49
C ILE A 172 -7.27 -11.04 19.78
N ASP A 173 -6.79 -11.58 20.90
CA ASP A 173 -6.85 -10.93 22.21
C ASP A 173 -5.64 -10.02 22.48
N THR A 174 -4.51 -10.27 21.82
CA THR A 174 -3.24 -9.59 22.07
C THR A 174 -2.55 -9.16 20.78
N LEU A 175 -1.67 -8.16 20.87
CA LEU A 175 -0.83 -7.75 19.74
C LEU A 175 0.09 -8.89 19.27
N ASP A 176 0.49 -9.80 20.16
CA ASP A 176 1.32 -10.93 19.78
C ASP A 176 0.57 -11.95 18.91
N HIS A 177 -0.73 -12.12 19.13
CA HIS A 177 -1.57 -12.92 18.22
C HIS A 177 -1.61 -12.29 16.83
N ALA A 178 -1.78 -10.97 16.73
CA ALA A 178 -1.73 -10.26 15.44
C ALA A 178 -0.36 -10.38 14.76
N ARG A 179 0.75 -10.30 15.52
CA ARG A 179 2.11 -10.49 15.01
C ARG A 179 2.36 -11.89 14.45
N ALA A 180 1.67 -12.90 14.97
CA ALA A 180 1.86 -14.30 14.60
C ALA A 180 1.04 -14.74 13.37
N LEU A 181 0.15 -13.89 12.83
CA LEU A 181 -0.61 -14.22 11.63
C LEU A 181 0.32 -14.50 10.44
N ASP A 182 0.04 -15.56 9.69
CA ASP A 182 0.68 -15.78 8.40
C ASP A 182 0.01 -14.87 7.35
N ARG A 183 0.54 -13.66 7.14
CA ARG A 183 -0.11 -12.67 6.27
C ARG A 183 0.06 -12.92 4.76
N VAL A 184 1.08 -13.69 4.36
CA VAL A 184 1.51 -13.82 2.96
C VAL A 184 0.64 -14.84 2.23
N GLN A 185 -0.65 -14.52 2.15
CA GLN A 185 -1.69 -15.31 1.50
C GLN A 185 -2.85 -14.40 1.12
N GLU A 186 -3.73 -14.93 0.27
CA GLU A 186 -5.03 -14.30 0.02
C GLU A 186 -5.85 -14.24 1.31
N VAL A 187 -6.61 -13.16 1.50
CA VAL A 187 -7.48 -13.00 2.66
C VAL A 187 -8.52 -14.14 2.70
N PRO A 188 -8.59 -14.94 3.78
CA PRO A 188 -9.55 -16.03 3.89
C PRO A 188 -10.97 -15.49 4.09
N HIS A 189 -11.98 -16.30 3.75
CA HIS A 189 -13.39 -15.92 3.94
C HIS A 189 -13.81 -15.82 5.42
N GLU A 190 -13.08 -16.48 6.30
CA GLU A 190 -13.29 -16.47 7.74
C GLU A 190 -11.94 -16.50 8.46
N GLY A 191 -11.90 -15.93 9.66
CA GLY A 191 -10.74 -16.00 10.53
C GLY A 191 -10.32 -14.65 11.09
N PRO A 192 -9.09 -14.58 11.64
CA PRO A 192 -8.57 -13.38 12.27
C PRO A 192 -7.96 -12.34 11.30
N MET A 193 -7.82 -12.68 10.02
CA MET A 193 -7.23 -11.82 8.98
C MET A 193 -8.29 -10.99 8.26
#